data_AF-A0A9E1F514-F1
#
_entry.id   AF-A0A9E1F514-F1
#
_cell.length_a   1.000
_cell.length_b   1.000
_cell.length_c   1.000
_cell.angle_alpha   90.00
_cell.angle_beta   90.00
_cell.angle_gamma   90.00
#
_symmetry.space_group_name_H-M   'P 1'
#
loop_
_entity.id
_entity.type
_entity.pdbx_description
1 polymer ?
#
loop_
_entity_poly.entity_id
_entity_poly.type
_entity_poly.pdbx_seq_one_letter_code
_entity_poly.pdbx_strand_id
1 'polypeptide(L)'
;MARKIKKGVIRIIMSKQKEYLWDILKVNKDFKCSDIDSAYNKIENKTSEVTLAWKILRDEYYSEVYKKYLDIDIVVKAGFIIDKLQDMDYYNLNLLTTPVSKLIGREKENQKNVVLLSTGGFDPIHDGHIYMMEFAKEVLEKRGYNVIGGYLSPSHESYVSTKPYYKRNTFERLEQCQESVKDSDWLMIDPWESVYVKTYINFTDVIQRLEKYLRKHISPNIQVAYVFGGDNAEFMYCFENKGIGICIEREGYSEKFNEMKEKLKGENNIFINNKSIVSTYSSRNIRKDYKYIDPQYTKEDGDYAIRNEGMIPLENYKINVENQLLEKAHDEFLEQLVDLLKEAFDNKLDVKTINMEEQLKKAYLVLKGKQTISLDTYYRGTYDIETSRLFDISDIQKKYISLIGRIGHDTIKNQIQNIKTGSYILVDDDSATGKTIREVMSNLPERIKIEQIYLLANILTEKIFDIVDLRDFIIGAKNGGLVVRLPNKEIARSPYMLPYVSLKTRATISATKELKTSIRLWQMNKEFYQKIGGNIKLEQTDIGFKKLMNYIGFDDNTLLVDICDWHIKKLKQE
;
A
#
# COMPACT_ATOMS: atom_id res chain seq x y z
N MET A 1 -10.85 -29.17 -0.95
CA MET A 1 -10.42 -29.99 0.20
C MET A 1 -10.33 -29.20 1.50
N ALA A 2 -9.76 -27.99 1.54
CA ALA A 2 -9.63 -27.19 2.78
C ALA A 2 -10.95 -26.91 3.54
N ARG A 3 -12.05 -26.55 2.85
CA ARG A 3 -13.39 -26.41 3.48
C ARG A 3 -13.92 -27.70 4.12
N LYS A 4 -13.54 -28.89 3.63
CA LYS A 4 -13.96 -30.19 4.19
C LYS A 4 -13.12 -30.59 5.41
N ILE A 5 -11.80 -30.33 5.38
CA ILE A 5 -10.88 -30.63 6.49
C ILE A 5 -11.16 -29.70 7.69
N LYS A 6 -11.38 -28.39 7.46
CA LYS A 6 -11.78 -27.44 8.53
C LYS A 6 -13.13 -27.79 9.18
N LYS A 7 -14.11 -28.24 8.37
CA LYS A 7 -15.39 -28.75 8.88
C LYS A 7 -15.22 -30.01 9.74
N GLY A 8 -14.25 -30.88 9.45
CA GLY A 8 -13.96 -32.07 10.25
C GLY A 8 -13.45 -31.74 11.65
N VAL A 9 -12.48 -30.83 11.77
CA VAL A 9 -11.93 -30.40 13.06
C VAL A 9 -12.98 -29.67 13.91
N ILE A 10 -13.73 -28.75 13.30
CA ILE A 10 -14.83 -28.05 14.00
C ILE A 10 -15.91 -29.05 14.43
N ARG A 11 -16.29 -30.03 13.60
CA ARG A 11 -17.26 -31.09 13.98
C ARG A 11 -16.79 -31.98 15.13
N ILE A 12 -15.49 -32.29 15.21
CA ILE A 12 -14.91 -33.08 16.31
C ILE A 12 -14.94 -32.27 17.62
N ILE A 13 -14.68 -30.97 17.56
CA ILE A 13 -14.84 -30.05 18.69
C ILE A 13 -16.33 -29.99 19.11
N MET A 14 -17.25 -29.90 18.13
CA MET A 14 -18.69 -29.79 18.37
C MET A 14 -19.34 -31.03 18.97
N SER A 15 -18.88 -32.26 18.65
CA SER A 15 -19.48 -33.49 19.19
C SER A 15 -19.33 -33.65 20.71
N LYS A 16 -18.60 -32.74 21.38
CA LYS A 16 -18.36 -32.73 22.83
C LYS A 16 -19.03 -31.57 23.57
N GLN A 17 -19.70 -30.64 22.90
CA GLN A 17 -20.10 -29.37 23.52
C GLN A 17 -21.50 -29.45 24.17
N LYS A 18 -21.54 -29.35 25.52
CA LYS A 18 -22.76 -29.18 26.33
C LYS A 18 -22.89 -27.77 26.94
N GLU A 19 -21.87 -26.92 26.80
CA GLU A 19 -21.72 -25.59 27.44
C GLU A 19 -21.69 -24.46 26.39
N TYR A 20 -22.13 -23.24 26.76
CA TYR A 20 -22.08 -22.08 25.86
C TYR A 20 -20.64 -21.56 25.71
N LEU A 21 -20.33 -20.91 24.58
CA LEU A 21 -18.96 -20.40 24.33
C LEU A 21 -18.49 -19.39 25.39
N TRP A 22 -19.39 -18.58 25.96
CA TRP A 22 -19.03 -17.61 27.00
C TRP A 22 -18.75 -18.30 28.35
N ASP A 23 -19.37 -19.45 28.62
CA ASP A 23 -19.08 -20.25 29.82
C ASP A 23 -17.65 -20.80 29.77
N ILE A 24 -17.23 -21.25 28.57
CA ILE A 24 -15.85 -21.71 28.31
C ILE A 24 -14.83 -20.61 28.63
N LEU A 25 -15.16 -19.35 28.30
CA LEU A 25 -14.30 -18.20 28.60
C LEU A 25 -14.51 -17.60 30.00
N LYS A 26 -15.43 -18.16 30.78
CA LYS A 26 -15.81 -17.66 32.12
C LYS A 26 -16.25 -16.19 32.10
N VAL A 27 -17.03 -15.81 31.08
CA VAL A 27 -17.63 -14.47 30.96
C VAL A 27 -19.16 -14.55 30.95
N ASN A 28 -19.81 -13.49 31.40
CA ASN A 28 -21.28 -13.40 31.38
C ASN A 28 -21.80 -13.28 29.94
N LYS A 29 -23.04 -13.73 29.70
CA LYS A 29 -23.71 -13.65 28.39
C LYS A 29 -23.72 -12.23 27.79
N ASP A 30 -23.82 -11.20 28.64
CA ASP A 30 -23.86 -9.78 28.24
C ASP A 30 -22.47 -9.15 28.11
N PHE A 31 -21.44 -9.95 27.82
CA PHE A 31 -20.06 -9.48 27.63
C PHE A 31 -19.94 -8.44 26.49
N LYS A 32 -18.96 -7.54 26.63
CA LYS A 32 -18.46 -6.73 25.52
C LYS A 32 -17.31 -7.45 24.83
N CYS A 33 -17.21 -7.35 23.51
CA CYS A 33 -16.10 -7.97 22.76
C CYS A 33 -14.72 -7.50 23.25
N SER A 34 -14.61 -6.27 23.77
CA SER A 34 -13.39 -5.74 24.41
C SER A 34 -12.89 -6.55 25.60
N ASP A 35 -13.78 -7.28 26.27
CA ASP A 35 -13.46 -8.01 27.51
C ASP A 35 -12.96 -9.42 27.21
N ILE A 36 -13.19 -9.92 25.99
CA ILE A 36 -12.93 -11.30 25.59
C ILE A 36 -11.43 -11.62 25.53
N ASP A 37 -10.62 -10.69 25.04
CA ASP A 37 -9.16 -10.87 24.98
C ASP A 37 -8.56 -10.99 26.38
N SER A 38 -9.05 -10.17 27.31
CA SER A 38 -8.65 -10.24 28.72
C SER A 38 -9.09 -11.55 29.38
N ALA A 39 -10.29 -12.04 29.09
CA ALA A 39 -10.77 -13.32 29.61
C ALA A 39 -9.96 -14.50 29.08
N TYR A 40 -9.68 -14.52 27.78
CA TYR A 40 -8.85 -15.55 27.15
C TYR A 40 -7.43 -15.60 27.72
N ASN A 41 -6.83 -14.46 28.05
CA ASN A 41 -5.49 -14.41 28.65
C ASN A 41 -5.42 -14.92 30.08
N LYS A 42 -6.54 -14.92 30.82
CA LYS A 42 -6.61 -15.48 32.18
C LYS A 42 -6.71 -17.01 32.19
N ILE A 43 -6.90 -17.65 31.04
CA ILE A 43 -7.00 -19.10 30.92
C ILE A 43 -5.61 -19.68 30.65
N GLU A 44 -5.11 -20.48 31.60
CA GLU A 44 -3.79 -21.11 31.49
C GLU A 44 -3.74 -22.17 30.39
N ASN A 45 -4.74 -23.07 30.32
CA ASN A 45 -4.78 -24.14 29.32
C ASN A 45 -5.68 -23.76 28.13
N LYS A 46 -5.06 -23.22 27.07
CA LYS A 46 -5.74 -22.77 25.84
C LYS A 46 -6.00 -23.95 24.89
N THR A 47 -7.03 -24.74 25.19
CA THR A 47 -7.45 -25.85 24.32
C THR A 47 -8.03 -25.35 22.98
N SER A 48 -8.33 -26.28 22.07
CA SER A 48 -9.01 -25.98 20.81
C SER A 48 -10.39 -25.34 21.01
N GLU A 49 -11.13 -25.78 22.02
CA GLU A 49 -12.44 -25.25 22.43
C GLU A 49 -12.31 -23.80 22.92
N VAL A 50 -11.33 -23.54 23.80
CA VAL A 50 -11.06 -22.20 24.34
C VAL A 50 -10.66 -21.24 23.21
N THR A 51 -9.80 -21.70 22.29
CA THR A 51 -9.39 -20.91 21.12
C THR A 51 -10.56 -20.60 20.19
N LEU A 52 -11.43 -21.59 19.94
CA LEU A 52 -12.63 -21.40 19.13
C LEU A 52 -13.59 -20.38 19.77
N ALA A 53 -13.85 -20.52 21.07
CA ALA A 53 -14.68 -19.59 21.83
C ALA A 53 -14.12 -18.17 21.77
N TRP A 54 -12.82 -18.01 22.03
CA TRP A 54 -12.13 -16.73 21.93
C TRP A 54 -12.28 -16.09 20.55
N LYS A 55 -12.02 -16.85 19.48
CA LYS A 55 -12.10 -16.37 18.09
C LYS A 55 -13.50 -15.92 17.69
N ILE A 56 -14.54 -16.66 18.08
CA ILE A 56 -15.93 -16.30 17.75
C ILE A 56 -16.39 -15.11 18.57
N LEU A 57 -16.15 -15.11 19.89
CA LEU A 57 -16.74 -14.10 20.79
C LEU A 57 -16.00 -12.76 20.74
N ARG A 58 -14.71 -12.73 20.35
CA ARG A 58 -13.95 -11.48 20.18
C ARG A 58 -14.33 -10.73 18.91
N ASP A 59 -14.79 -11.44 17.88
CA ASP A 59 -15.19 -10.84 16.60
C ASP A 59 -16.59 -10.25 16.73
N GLU A 60 -16.70 -8.95 16.47
CA GLU A 60 -17.95 -8.22 16.67
C GLU A 60 -19.09 -8.66 15.74
N TYR A 61 -18.81 -9.34 14.62
CA TYR A 61 -19.82 -9.90 13.71
C TYR A 61 -20.19 -11.32 14.12
N TYR A 62 -19.21 -12.20 14.29
CA TYR A 62 -19.51 -13.62 14.62
C TYR A 62 -20.06 -13.81 16.02
N SER A 63 -19.69 -12.94 16.97
CA SER A 63 -20.28 -12.90 18.30
C SER A 63 -21.79 -12.65 18.24
N GLU A 64 -22.25 -11.74 17.39
CA GLU A 64 -23.68 -11.46 17.19
C GLU A 64 -24.42 -12.64 16.55
N VAL A 65 -23.80 -13.28 15.55
CA VAL A 65 -24.35 -14.51 14.96
C VAL A 65 -24.50 -15.60 16.01
N TYR A 66 -23.45 -15.85 16.80
CA TYR A 66 -23.51 -16.88 17.84
C TYR A 66 -24.53 -16.56 18.92
N LYS A 67 -24.58 -15.31 19.43
CA LYS A 67 -25.55 -14.89 20.46
C LYS A 67 -27.00 -15.08 19.99
N LYS A 68 -27.28 -14.83 18.71
CA LYS A 68 -28.63 -14.94 18.13
C LYS A 68 -29.05 -16.39 17.91
N TYR A 69 -28.17 -17.20 17.36
CA TYR A 69 -28.52 -18.55 16.89
C TYR A 69 -28.12 -19.67 17.83
N LEU A 70 -27.16 -19.41 18.73
CA LEU A 70 -26.55 -20.40 19.64
C LEU A 70 -26.01 -21.64 18.89
N ASP A 71 -25.63 -21.46 17.62
CA ASP A 71 -25.25 -22.53 16.71
C ASP A 71 -23.97 -22.17 15.95
N ILE A 72 -22.92 -22.95 16.21
CA ILE A 72 -21.60 -22.81 15.57
C ILE A 72 -21.66 -23.17 14.09
N ASP A 73 -22.53 -24.08 13.66
CA ASP A 73 -22.69 -24.40 12.23
C ASP A 73 -23.23 -23.19 11.47
N ILE A 74 -24.09 -22.37 12.09
CA ILE A 74 -24.55 -21.10 11.50
C ILE A 74 -23.39 -20.10 11.43
N VAL A 75 -22.55 -20.00 12.47
CA VAL A 75 -21.35 -19.15 12.46
C VAL A 75 -20.40 -19.55 11.32
N VAL A 76 -20.19 -20.86 11.10
CA VAL A 76 -19.37 -21.39 9.99
C VAL A 76 -20.02 -21.12 8.63
N LYS A 77 -21.34 -21.27 8.51
CA LYS A 77 -22.09 -20.90 7.29
C LYS A 77 -22.00 -19.41 6.99
N ALA A 78 -21.95 -18.57 8.03
CA ALA A 78 -21.73 -17.13 7.94
C ALA A 78 -20.31 -16.76 7.45
N GLY A 79 -19.43 -17.76 7.26
CA GLY A 79 -18.12 -17.59 6.65
C GLY A 79 -16.96 -17.68 7.63
N PHE A 80 -17.23 -17.97 8.90
CA PHE A 80 -16.19 -18.11 9.92
C PHE A 80 -15.18 -19.19 9.54
N ILE A 81 -13.91 -18.82 9.71
CA ILE A 81 -12.80 -19.75 9.71
C ILE A 81 -12.03 -19.63 11.02
N ILE A 82 -11.53 -20.76 11.50
CA ILE A 82 -10.43 -20.73 12.46
C ILE A 82 -9.13 -20.42 11.70
N ASP A 83 -8.63 -19.21 11.93
CA ASP A 83 -7.32 -18.77 11.45
C ASP A 83 -6.22 -19.17 12.44
N LYS A 84 -4.94 -18.98 12.04
CA LYS A 84 -3.78 -19.37 12.86
C LYS A 84 -3.20 -18.22 13.68
N LEU A 85 -3.81 -17.03 13.63
CA LEU A 85 -3.29 -15.84 14.25
C LEU A 85 -3.63 -15.82 15.75
N GLN A 86 -2.63 -15.63 16.61
CA GLN A 86 -2.83 -15.47 18.05
C GLN A 86 -2.63 -14.02 18.52
N ASP A 87 -2.05 -13.18 17.66
CA ASP A 87 -1.78 -11.79 17.95
C ASP A 87 -3.09 -11.02 18.12
N MET A 88 -3.22 -10.28 19.23
CA MET A 88 -4.44 -9.54 19.55
C MET A 88 -4.54 -8.20 18.82
N ASP A 89 -3.40 -7.54 18.54
CA ASP A 89 -3.33 -6.27 17.82
C ASP A 89 -2.36 -6.36 16.62
N TYR A 90 -2.88 -6.84 15.50
CA TYR A 90 -2.13 -7.02 14.25
C TYR A 90 -2.60 -6.06 13.13
N TYR A 91 -3.56 -5.17 13.44
CA TYR A 91 -4.11 -4.25 12.45
C TYR A 91 -3.11 -3.16 12.06
N ASN A 92 -2.19 -2.81 12.97
CA ASN A 92 -1.08 -1.90 12.74
C ASN A 92 -1.51 -0.62 12.01
N LEU A 93 -2.52 0.08 12.56
CA LEU A 93 -3.16 1.19 11.86
C LEU A 93 -2.20 2.33 11.51
N ASN A 94 -1.08 2.49 12.22
CA ASN A 94 -0.04 3.49 11.89
C ASN A 94 0.81 3.12 10.66
N LEU A 95 0.86 1.84 10.30
CA LEU A 95 1.60 1.38 9.13
C LEU A 95 0.76 1.63 7.87
N LEU A 96 1.15 2.64 7.10
CA LEU A 96 0.39 3.08 5.93
C LEU A 96 0.49 2.05 4.80
N THR A 97 -0.52 1.19 4.71
CA THR A 97 -0.56 0.01 3.82
C THR A 97 -1.78 0.00 2.91
N THR A 98 -2.74 0.88 3.14
CA THR A 98 -3.97 0.95 2.35
C THR A 98 -4.04 2.29 1.64
N PRO A 99 -4.18 2.31 0.30
CA PRO A 99 -4.29 3.56 -0.43
C PRO A 99 -5.57 4.29 -0.06
N VAL A 100 -5.50 5.61 0.07
CA VAL A 100 -6.65 6.46 0.40
C VAL A 100 -6.89 7.57 -0.63
N SER A 101 -6.10 7.59 -1.69
CA SER A 101 -6.02 8.66 -2.69
C SER A 101 -7.38 9.05 -3.28
N LYS A 102 -8.25 8.06 -3.54
CA LYS A 102 -9.59 8.29 -4.11
C LYS A 102 -10.67 8.64 -3.08
N LEU A 103 -10.37 8.65 -1.78
CA LEU A 103 -11.33 9.01 -0.72
C LEU A 103 -11.19 10.48 -0.28
N ILE A 104 -9.97 11.01 -0.30
CA ILE A 104 -9.64 12.33 0.24
C ILE A 104 -10.53 13.41 -0.38
N GLY A 105 -11.34 14.09 0.44
CA GLY A 105 -12.22 15.18 0.03
C GLY A 105 -13.57 14.74 -0.53
N ARG A 106 -13.92 13.45 -0.45
CA ARG A 106 -15.24 12.92 -0.84
C ARG A 106 -16.18 12.72 0.35
N GLU A 107 -15.63 12.72 1.56
CA GLU A 107 -16.38 12.69 2.80
C GLU A 107 -17.30 13.92 2.94
N LYS A 108 -18.49 13.69 3.50
CA LYS A 108 -19.45 14.75 3.82
C LYS A 108 -19.82 14.62 5.30
N GLU A 109 -19.70 15.71 6.05
CA GLU A 109 -19.95 15.73 7.50
C GLU A 109 -21.38 15.30 7.86
N ASN A 110 -22.36 15.74 7.07
CA ASN A 110 -23.78 15.53 7.33
C ASN A 110 -24.38 14.33 6.57
N GLN A 111 -23.57 13.42 6.03
CA GLN A 111 -24.05 12.21 5.35
C GLN A 111 -23.41 10.95 5.93
N LYS A 112 -24.08 9.82 5.72
CA LYS A 112 -23.55 8.49 6.06
C LYS A 112 -22.48 8.11 5.03
N ASN A 113 -21.21 8.41 5.32
CA ASN A 113 -20.12 8.04 4.41
C ASN A 113 -19.88 6.54 4.47
N VAL A 114 -19.94 5.89 3.31
CA VAL A 114 -19.76 4.45 3.18
C VAL A 114 -18.63 4.16 2.20
N VAL A 115 -17.82 3.17 2.55
CA VAL A 115 -16.87 2.55 1.65
C VAL A 115 -17.29 1.11 1.38
N LEU A 116 -17.29 0.73 0.11
CA LEU A 116 -17.56 -0.65 -0.28
C LEU A 116 -16.30 -1.51 -0.14
N LEU A 117 -16.45 -2.75 0.34
CA LEU A 117 -15.35 -3.71 0.42
C LEU A 117 -15.79 -5.04 -0.18
N SER A 118 -14.97 -5.63 -1.05
CA SER A 118 -15.08 -7.04 -1.43
C SER A 118 -13.76 -7.76 -1.20
N THR A 119 -13.80 -8.93 -0.57
CA THR A 119 -12.63 -9.80 -0.42
C THR A 119 -12.74 -10.98 -1.37
N GLY A 120 -11.61 -11.51 -1.83
CA GLY A 120 -11.66 -12.62 -2.78
C GLY A 120 -10.30 -13.13 -3.20
N GLY A 121 -10.30 -14.33 -3.78
CA GLY A 121 -9.06 -14.88 -4.34
C GLY A 121 -8.56 -14.13 -5.57
N PHE A 122 -9.46 -13.49 -6.34
CA PHE A 122 -9.17 -12.75 -7.58
C PHE A 122 -8.09 -13.40 -8.47
N ASP A 123 -8.24 -14.71 -8.74
CA ASP A 123 -7.30 -15.50 -9.55
C ASP A 123 -7.96 -16.04 -10.84
N PRO A 124 -8.18 -15.23 -11.89
CA PRO A 124 -7.97 -13.77 -11.94
C PRO A 124 -9.21 -12.99 -11.48
N ILE A 125 -9.02 -11.70 -11.24
CA ILE A 125 -10.10 -10.70 -11.30
C ILE A 125 -10.76 -10.71 -12.70
N HIS A 126 -11.99 -10.21 -12.79
CA HIS A 126 -12.77 -10.11 -14.02
C HIS A 126 -13.91 -9.11 -13.86
N ASP A 127 -14.52 -8.70 -14.96
CA ASP A 127 -15.56 -7.66 -15.01
C ASP A 127 -16.72 -7.90 -14.05
N GLY A 128 -17.15 -9.16 -13.87
CA GLY A 128 -18.19 -9.50 -12.88
C GLY A 128 -17.90 -8.98 -11.46
N HIS A 129 -16.64 -8.91 -11.02
CA HIS A 129 -16.28 -8.32 -9.72
C HIS A 129 -16.45 -6.80 -9.72
N ILE A 130 -16.08 -6.13 -10.82
CA ILE A 130 -16.20 -4.67 -10.96
C ILE A 130 -17.68 -4.29 -11.00
N TYR A 131 -18.48 -4.95 -11.85
CA TYR A 131 -19.92 -4.73 -11.92
C TYR A 131 -20.62 -4.99 -10.58
N MET A 132 -20.20 -5.99 -9.82
CA MET A 132 -20.73 -6.25 -8.48
C MET A 132 -20.57 -5.03 -7.56
N MET A 133 -19.42 -4.36 -7.63
CA MET A 133 -19.15 -3.14 -6.86
C MET A 133 -19.96 -1.94 -7.39
N GLU A 134 -20.08 -1.76 -8.71
CA GLU A 134 -20.88 -0.69 -9.31
C GLU A 134 -22.37 -0.80 -8.95
N PHE A 135 -22.97 -1.99 -9.03
CA PHE A 135 -24.36 -2.20 -8.62
C PHE A 135 -24.58 -1.92 -7.13
N ALA A 136 -23.64 -2.34 -6.28
CA ALA A 136 -23.70 -2.06 -4.86
C ALA A 136 -23.64 -0.55 -4.57
N LYS A 137 -22.77 0.18 -5.29
CA LYS A 137 -22.65 1.64 -5.20
C LYS A 137 -23.97 2.32 -5.55
N GLU A 138 -24.54 2.01 -6.71
CA GLU A 138 -25.79 2.60 -7.19
C GLU A 138 -26.95 2.38 -6.20
N VAL A 139 -27.07 1.16 -5.65
CA VAL A 139 -28.14 0.84 -4.69
C VAL A 139 -27.96 1.58 -3.36
N LEU A 140 -26.73 1.72 -2.86
CA LEU A 140 -26.47 2.49 -1.64
C LEU A 140 -26.71 3.99 -1.84
N GLU A 141 -26.28 4.56 -2.97
CA GLU A 141 -26.51 5.97 -3.28
C GLU A 141 -28.01 6.27 -3.38
N LYS A 142 -28.80 5.40 -4.01
CA LYS A 142 -30.27 5.51 -4.04
C LYS A 142 -30.93 5.41 -2.66
N ARG A 143 -30.27 4.72 -1.71
CA ARG A 143 -30.70 4.63 -0.30
C ARG A 143 -30.22 5.82 0.55
N GLY A 144 -29.57 6.82 -0.06
CA GLY A 144 -29.15 8.04 0.61
C GLY A 144 -27.78 7.96 1.31
N TYR A 145 -27.00 6.91 1.05
CA TYR A 145 -25.61 6.84 1.52
C TYR A 145 -24.69 7.66 0.61
N ASN A 146 -23.64 8.23 1.20
CA ASN A 146 -22.56 8.85 0.44
C ASN A 146 -21.47 7.80 0.20
N VAL A 147 -21.48 7.12 -0.95
CA VAL A 147 -20.44 6.13 -1.28
C VAL A 147 -19.18 6.88 -1.71
N ILE A 148 -18.18 6.93 -0.84
CA ILE A 148 -16.97 7.74 -1.05
C ILE A 148 -15.85 6.98 -1.78
N GLY A 149 -15.93 5.65 -1.82
CA GLY A 149 -14.98 4.80 -2.52
C GLY A 149 -15.23 3.32 -2.31
N GLY A 150 -14.37 2.49 -2.89
CA GLY A 150 -14.46 1.04 -2.75
C GLY A 150 -13.12 0.33 -2.85
N TYR A 151 -13.01 -0.81 -2.18
CA TYR A 151 -11.82 -1.65 -2.16
C TYR A 151 -12.12 -3.06 -2.63
N LEU A 152 -11.27 -3.56 -3.51
CA LEU A 152 -11.08 -5.00 -3.68
C LEU A 152 -9.86 -5.40 -2.85
N SER A 153 -10.04 -6.35 -1.93
CA SER A 153 -8.99 -6.87 -1.04
C SER A 153 -8.65 -8.30 -1.44
N PRO A 154 -7.55 -8.52 -2.20
CA PRO A 154 -7.11 -9.86 -2.53
C PRO A 154 -6.77 -10.67 -1.28
N SER A 155 -7.24 -11.91 -1.24
CA SER A 155 -7.00 -12.77 -0.10
C SER A 155 -5.58 -13.28 -0.03
N HIS A 156 -5.17 -13.61 1.20
CA HIS A 156 -3.87 -14.15 1.52
C HIS A 156 -3.55 -15.45 0.76
N GLU A 157 -2.27 -15.60 0.39
CA GLU A 157 -1.75 -16.70 -0.41
C GLU A 157 -2.07 -18.08 0.17
N SER A 158 -1.94 -18.23 1.49
CA SER A 158 -2.22 -19.49 2.21
C SER A 158 -3.66 -20.00 2.09
N TYR A 159 -4.60 -19.15 1.65
CA TYR A 159 -5.94 -19.57 1.27
C TYR A 159 -6.06 -19.85 -0.22
N VAL A 160 -5.58 -18.94 -1.06
CA VAL A 160 -5.75 -19.05 -2.52
C VAL A 160 -5.04 -20.29 -3.05
N SER A 161 -3.83 -20.59 -2.56
CA SER A 161 -3.05 -21.79 -2.86
C SER A 161 -3.74 -23.11 -2.51
N THR A 162 -4.73 -23.12 -1.61
CA THR A 162 -5.51 -24.34 -1.29
C THR A 162 -6.54 -24.70 -2.36
N LYS A 163 -6.78 -23.80 -3.32
CA LYS A 163 -7.75 -24.00 -4.39
C LYS A 163 -7.08 -24.87 -5.47
N PRO A 164 -7.78 -25.90 -6.00
CA PRO A 164 -7.21 -26.85 -6.97
C PRO A 164 -6.78 -26.23 -8.32
N TYR A 165 -6.99 -24.93 -8.51
CA TYR A 165 -6.70 -24.20 -9.75
C TYR A 165 -5.89 -22.94 -9.49
N TYR A 166 -5.16 -22.89 -8.37
CA TYR A 166 -4.22 -21.82 -8.07
C TYR A 166 -3.18 -21.71 -9.18
N LYS A 167 -3.10 -20.54 -9.82
CA LYS A 167 -2.12 -20.29 -10.89
C LYS A 167 -1.23 -19.07 -10.64
N ARG A 168 -1.69 -18.10 -9.84
CA ARG A 168 -1.05 -16.79 -9.69
C ARG A 168 -0.70 -16.48 -8.25
N ASN A 169 0.56 -16.12 -8.02
CA ASN A 169 0.99 -15.66 -6.72
C ASN A 169 0.35 -14.31 -6.34
N THR A 170 0.52 -13.92 -5.08
CA THR A 170 -0.06 -12.70 -4.51
C THR A 170 0.24 -11.44 -5.32
N PHE A 171 1.47 -11.27 -5.75
CA PHE A 171 1.90 -10.07 -6.46
C PHE A 171 1.34 -10.00 -7.88
N GLU A 172 1.23 -11.14 -8.56
CA GLU A 172 0.56 -11.22 -9.86
C GLU A 172 -0.92 -10.87 -9.75
N ARG A 173 -1.60 -11.37 -8.72
CA ARG A 173 -3.02 -11.05 -8.47
C ARG A 173 -3.20 -9.57 -8.17
N LEU A 174 -2.33 -8.99 -7.35
CA LEU A 174 -2.35 -7.56 -7.05
C LEU A 174 -2.17 -6.73 -8.32
N GLU A 175 -1.20 -7.07 -9.18
CA GLU A 175 -1.00 -6.38 -10.45
C GLU A 175 -2.23 -6.44 -11.36
N GLN A 176 -2.82 -7.62 -11.54
CA GLN A 176 -4.03 -7.76 -12.35
C GLN A 176 -5.20 -6.96 -11.77
N CYS A 177 -5.34 -6.96 -10.45
CA CYS A 177 -6.36 -6.17 -9.76
C CYS A 177 -6.14 -4.67 -10.01
N GLN A 178 -4.90 -4.18 -9.86
CA GLN A 178 -4.55 -2.78 -10.07
C GLN A 178 -4.80 -2.35 -11.52
N GLU A 179 -4.44 -3.19 -12.49
CA GLU A 179 -4.68 -2.92 -13.90
C GLU A 179 -6.18 -2.88 -14.23
N SER A 180 -6.99 -3.74 -13.60
CA SER A 180 -8.44 -3.80 -13.80
C SER A 180 -9.19 -2.58 -13.25
N VAL A 181 -8.60 -1.84 -12.30
CA VAL A 181 -9.21 -0.63 -11.69
C VAL A 181 -8.49 0.66 -12.04
N LYS A 182 -7.52 0.63 -12.97
CA LYS A 182 -6.66 1.77 -13.31
C LYS A 182 -7.42 2.99 -13.81
N ASP A 183 -8.56 2.76 -14.48
CA ASP A 183 -9.42 3.80 -15.06
C ASP A 183 -10.64 4.10 -14.19
N SER A 184 -10.82 3.38 -13.07
CA SER A 184 -11.86 3.70 -12.10
C SER A 184 -11.46 4.94 -11.29
N ASP A 185 -12.40 5.84 -11.05
CA ASP A 185 -12.21 7.03 -10.22
C ASP A 185 -12.52 6.78 -8.73
N TRP A 186 -13.02 5.61 -8.33
CA TRP A 186 -13.48 5.34 -6.96
C TRP A 186 -13.04 3.99 -6.39
N LEU A 187 -12.67 3.02 -7.22
CA LEU A 187 -12.17 1.71 -6.79
C LEU A 187 -10.65 1.72 -6.60
N MET A 188 -10.19 1.10 -5.51
CA MET A 188 -8.78 0.85 -5.21
C MET A 188 -8.57 -0.61 -4.83
N ILE A 189 -7.31 -1.04 -4.83
CA ILE A 189 -6.92 -2.36 -4.33
C ILE A 189 -6.30 -2.17 -2.95
N ASP A 190 -6.80 -2.89 -1.94
CA ASP A 190 -6.19 -2.92 -0.62
C ASP A 190 -5.27 -4.14 -0.51
N PRO A 191 -3.93 -3.97 -0.47
CA PRO A 191 -3.00 -5.09 -0.38
C PRO A 191 -2.90 -5.66 1.05
N TRP A 192 -3.48 -5.01 2.06
CA TRP A 192 -3.30 -5.33 3.48
C TRP A 192 -3.47 -6.83 3.78
N GLU A 193 -4.61 -7.43 3.43
CA GLU A 193 -4.90 -8.84 3.71
C GLU A 193 -3.89 -9.80 3.04
N SER A 194 -3.39 -9.43 1.87
CA SER A 194 -2.52 -10.30 1.06
C SER A 194 -1.04 -10.21 1.40
N VAL A 195 -0.55 -9.03 1.80
CA VAL A 195 0.89 -8.74 1.94
C VAL A 195 1.29 -8.49 3.40
N TYR A 196 0.40 -7.91 4.20
CA TYR A 196 0.73 -7.36 5.52
C TYR A 196 0.09 -8.15 6.69
N VAL A 197 -0.39 -9.36 6.41
CA VAL A 197 -0.92 -10.30 7.42
C VAL A 197 -0.21 -11.65 7.26
N LYS A 198 0.06 -12.34 8.38
CA LYS A 198 0.80 -13.63 8.43
C LYS A 198 0.10 -14.79 7.75
N THR A 199 -1.22 -14.73 7.68
CA THR A 199 -2.04 -15.86 7.29
C THR A 199 -3.40 -15.39 6.82
N TYR A 200 -4.18 -16.32 6.25
CA TYR A 200 -5.56 -16.06 5.91
C TYR A 200 -6.40 -15.84 7.17
N ILE A 201 -7.12 -14.72 7.20
CA ILE A 201 -7.98 -14.23 8.28
C ILE A 201 -9.45 -14.22 7.85
N ASN A 202 -10.35 -13.89 8.77
CA ASN A 202 -11.76 -13.76 8.44
C ASN A 202 -12.02 -12.48 7.64
N PHE A 203 -13.01 -12.48 6.75
CA PHE A 203 -13.40 -11.27 6.03
C PHE A 203 -13.92 -10.17 6.98
N THR A 204 -14.44 -10.56 8.15
CA THR A 204 -14.88 -9.65 9.22
C THR A 204 -13.71 -8.92 9.88
N ASP A 205 -12.53 -9.53 9.97
CA ASP A 205 -11.29 -8.86 10.39
C ASP A 205 -10.89 -7.79 9.37
N VAL A 206 -11.01 -8.09 8.07
CA VAL A 206 -10.72 -7.14 6.98
C VAL A 206 -11.66 -5.95 7.04
N ILE A 207 -12.97 -6.18 7.26
CA ILE A 207 -13.96 -5.12 7.46
C ILE A 207 -13.57 -4.24 8.66
N GLN A 208 -13.34 -4.85 9.82
CA GLN A 208 -13.04 -4.13 11.06
C GLN A 208 -11.75 -3.32 10.94
N ARG A 209 -10.69 -3.90 10.38
CA ARG A 209 -9.43 -3.18 10.18
C ARG A 209 -9.61 -2.03 9.20
N LEU A 210 -10.25 -2.24 8.05
CA LEU A 210 -10.46 -1.19 7.06
C LEU A 210 -11.27 -0.04 7.65
N GLU A 211 -12.36 -0.33 8.36
CA GLU A 211 -13.18 0.68 9.01
C GLU A 211 -12.37 1.50 10.03
N LYS A 212 -11.60 0.83 10.92
CA LYS A 212 -10.72 1.51 11.88
C LYS A 212 -9.64 2.35 11.20
N TYR A 213 -9.04 1.83 10.13
CA TYR A 213 -8.00 2.52 9.35
C TYR A 213 -8.55 3.79 8.69
N LEU A 214 -9.69 3.70 8.01
CA LEU A 214 -10.31 4.84 7.35
C LEU A 214 -10.83 5.88 8.35
N ARG A 215 -11.37 5.43 9.50
CA ARG A 215 -11.79 6.34 10.56
C ARG A 215 -10.64 7.15 11.15
N LYS A 216 -9.46 6.54 11.22
CA LYS A 216 -8.24 7.19 11.69
C LYS A 216 -7.67 8.19 10.67
N HIS A 217 -7.64 7.80 9.39
CA HIS A 217 -6.87 8.54 8.38
C HIS A 217 -7.69 9.45 7.47
N ILE A 218 -9.02 9.29 7.44
CA ILE A 218 -9.91 10.03 6.54
C ILE A 218 -10.99 10.77 7.31
N SER A 219 -11.88 10.04 7.99
CA SER A 219 -12.97 10.67 8.74
C SER A 219 -13.56 9.72 9.78
N PRO A 220 -13.81 10.16 11.03
CA PRO A 220 -14.36 9.31 12.08
C PRO A 220 -15.74 8.76 11.75
N ASN A 221 -16.48 9.38 10.81
CA ASN A 221 -17.81 8.98 10.39
C ASN A 221 -17.78 8.19 9.07
N ILE A 222 -17.06 7.06 9.06
CA ILE A 222 -17.02 6.12 7.92
C ILE A 222 -17.52 4.75 8.39
N GLN A 223 -18.37 4.14 7.57
CA GLN A 223 -18.80 2.76 7.69
C GLN A 223 -18.32 1.95 6.48
N VAL A 224 -18.07 0.65 6.69
CA VAL A 224 -17.73 -0.27 5.59
C VAL A 224 -18.94 -1.14 5.28
N ALA A 225 -19.33 -1.18 4.01
CA ALA A 225 -20.35 -2.10 3.50
C ALA A 225 -19.69 -3.22 2.70
N TYR A 226 -19.99 -4.46 3.06
CA TYR A 226 -19.35 -5.64 2.50
C TYR A 226 -20.14 -6.22 1.33
N VAL A 227 -19.50 -6.32 0.17
CA VAL A 227 -20.12 -6.74 -1.11
C VAL A 227 -19.63 -8.13 -1.51
N PHE A 228 -20.58 -9.03 -1.75
CA PHE A 228 -20.28 -10.42 -2.12
C PHE A 228 -21.36 -11.03 -3.03
N GLY A 229 -20.99 -12.09 -3.74
CA GLY A 229 -21.88 -12.83 -4.63
C GLY A 229 -22.80 -13.82 -3.91
N GLY A 230 -23.89 -14.21 -4.58
CA GLY A 230 -24.89 -15.18 -4.10
C GLY A 230 -24.33 -16.56 -3.72
N ASP A 231 -23.15 -16.94 -4.24
CA ASP A 231 -22.44 -18.14 -3.81
C ASP A 231 -22.10 -18.14 -2.31
N ASN A 232 -21.96 -16.96 -1.71
CA ASN A 232 -21.74 -16.75 -0.29
C ASN A 232 -22.94 -16.08 0.40
N ALA A 233 -24.18 -16.26 -0.10
CA ALA A 233 -25.39 -15.63 0.48
C ALA A 233 -25.56 -15.85 2.00
N GLU A 234 -25.08 -16.97 2.54
CA GLU A 234 -25.10 -17.24 3.99
C GLU A 234 -24.23 -16.28 4.81
N PHE A 235 -23.28 -15.55 4.22
CA PHE A 235 -22.52 -14.52 4.92
C PHE A 235 -23.43 -13.39 5.45
N MET A 236 -24.66 -13.29 4.94
CA MET A 236 -25.67 -12.36 5.44
C MET A 236 -26.02 -12.53 6.91
N TYR A 237 -25.80 -13.70 7.53
CA TYR A 237 -25.98 -13.86 8.97
C TYR A 237 -25.15 -12.83 9.77
N CYS A 238 -23.93 -12.49 9.31
CA CYS A 238 -23.08 -11.50 9.98
C CYS A 238 -23.69 -10.10 10.03
N PHE A 239 -24.61 -9.78 9.11
CA PHE A 239 -25.07 -8.40 8.88
C PHE A 239 -26.46 -8.10 9.44
N GLU A 240 -27.06 -9.01 10.20
CA GLU A 240 -28.39 -8.79 10.78
C GLU A 240 -28.40 -7.69 11.85
N ASN A 241 -27.38 -7.68 12.71
CA ASN A 241 -27.27 -6.74 13.83
C ASN A 241 -26.09 -5.76 13.69
N LYS A 242 -25.20 -5.96 12.70
CA LYS A 242 -23.95 -5.20 12.59
C LYS A 242 -23.52 -4.96 11.14
N GLY A 243 -23.02 -3.75 10.88
CA GLY A 243 -22.46 -3.39 9.58
C GLY A 243 -23.51 -3.39 8.46
N ILE A 244 -23.06 -3.40 7.21
CA ILE A 244 -23.93 -3.45 6.02
C ILE A 244 -23.45 -4.59 5.14
N GLY A 245 -24.33 -5.54 4.84
CA GLY A 245 -24.07 -6.64 3.91
C GLY A 245 -24.79 -6.40 2.60
N ILE A 246 -24.11 -6.62 1.48
CA ILE A 246 -24.67 -6.50 0.13
C ILE A 246 -24.40 -7.79 -0.64
N CYS A 247 -25.45 -8.56 -0.87
CA CYS A 247 -25.39 -9.81 -1.63
C CYS A 247 -25.96 -9.56 -3.02
N ILE A 248 -25.15 -9.81 -4.05
CA ILE A 248 -25.56 -9.71 -5.45
C ILE A 248 -25.90 -11.11 -5.96
N GLU A 249 -27.08 -11.27 -6.55
CA GLU A 249 -27.50 -12.53 -7.16
C GLU A 249 -26.49 -12.99 -8.23
N ARG A 250 -26.27 -14.30 -8.29
CA ARG A 250 -25.39 -14.93 -9.28
C ARG A 250 -26.07 -16.14 -9.89
N GLU A 251 -25.86 -16.34 -11.18
CA GLU A 251 -26.35 -17.52 -11.89
C GLU A 251 -25.83 -18.81 -11.23
N GLY A 252 -26.72 -19.80 -11.10
CA GLY A 252 -26.44 -21.05 -10.41
C GLY A 252 -26.56 -21.00 -8.88
N TYR A 253 -26.84 -19.83 -8.29
CA TYR A 253 -27.02 -19.66 -6.83
C TYR A 253 -28.33 -18.94 -6.44
N SER A 254 -29.25 -18.73 -7.39
CA SER A 254 -30.52 -18.01 -7.15
C SER A 254 -31.39 -18.66 -6.07
N GLU A 255 -31.44 -19.99 -5.98
CA GLU A 255 -32.23 -20.69 -4.94
C GLU A 255 -31.76 -20.31 -3.53
N LYS A 256 -30.46 -20.51 -3.27
CA LYS A 256 -29.83 -20.14 -2.00
C LYS A 256 -29.93 -18.64 -1.71
N PHE A 257 -29.78 -17.81 -2.74
CA PHE A 257 -29.94 -16.36 -2.63
C PHE A 257 -31.37 -15.99 -2.18
N ASN A 258 -32.39 -16.56 -2.81
CA ASN A 258 -33.79 -16.30 -2.48
C ASN A 258 -34.16 -16.83 -1.10
N GLU A 259 -33.69 -18.03 -0.73
CA GLU A 259 -33.85 -18.58 0.63
C GLU A 259 -33.32 -17.60 1.69
N MET A 260 -32.09 -17.12 1.51
CA MET A 260 -31.49 -16.18 2.46
C MET A 260 -32.20 -14.82 2.48
N LYS A 261 -32.67 -14.34 1.32
CA LYS A 261 -33.44 -13.10 1.19
C LYS A 261 -34.80 -13.17 1.88
N GLU A 262 -35.46 -14.32 1.85
CA GLU A 262 -36.72 -14.53 2.57
C GLU A 262 -36.50 -14.64 4.08
N LYS A 263 -35.40 -15.30 4.48
CA LYS A 263 -35.06 -15.52 5.89
C LYS A 263 -34.58 -14.24 6.59
N LEU A 264 -33.79 -13.41 5.92
CA LEU A 264 -33.11 -12.25 6.53
C LEU A 264 -33.65 -10.93 5.95
N LYS A 265 -34.37 -10.16 6.78
CA LYS A 265 -35.07 -8.92 6.36
C LYS A 265 -34.59 -7.65 7.06
N GLY A 266 -33.38 -7.65 7.62
CA GLY A 266 -32.82 -6.46 8.28
C GLY A 266 -32.51 -5.33 7.29
N GLU A 267 -32.58 -4.07 7.74
CA GLU A 267 -32.25 -2.90 6.91
C GLU A 267 -30.81 -2.93 6.38
N ASN A 268 -29.92 -3.58 7.15
CA ASN A 268 -28.51 -3.79 6.85
C ASN A 268 -28.25 -4.95 5.88
N ASN A 269 -29.25 -5.81 5.62
CA ASN A 269 -29.15 -6.95 4.71
C ASN A 269 -29.70 -6.58 3.34
N ILE A 270 -28.82 -6.18 2.42
CA ILE A 270 -29.21 -5.72 1.09
C ILE A 270 -29.02 -6.86 0.09
N PHE A 271 -30.13 -7.35 -0.47
CA PHE A 271 -30.14 -8.33 -1.55
C PHE A 271 -30.46 -7.64 -2.88
N ILE A 272 -29.55 -7.76 -3.85
CA ILE A 272 -29.68 -7.13 -5.17
C ILE A 272 -29.82 -8.24 -6.21
N ASN A 273 -30.99 -8.32 -6.85
CA ASN A 273 -31.20 -9.22 -7.98
C ASN A 273 -30.37 -8.72 -9.17
N ASN A 274 -29.68 -9.61 -9.86
CA ASN A 274 -28.81 -9.27 -10.98
C ASN A 274 -29.10 -10.18 -12.17
N LYS A 275 -29.66 -9.59 -13.24
CA LYS A 275 -29.96 -10.27 -14.50
C LYS A 275 -28.90 -10.02 -15.58
N SER A 276 -27.78 -9.37 -15.25
CA SER A 276 -26.73 -9.07 -16.23
C SER A 276 -25.96 -10.34 -16.64
N ILE A 277 -25.56 -10.41 -17.91
CA ILE A 277 -24.80 -11.54 -18.47
C ILE A 277 -23.45 -11.74 -17.76
N VAL A 278 -22.87 -10.67 -17.19
CA VAL A 278 -21.60 -10.73 -16.44
C VAL A 278 -21.73 -11.49 -15.11
N SER A 279 -22.96 -11.78 -14.66
CA SER A 279 -23.21 -12.63 -13.49
C SER A 279 -22.78 -14.09 -13.71
N THR A 280 -22.64 -14.52 -14.99
CA THR A 280 -22.07 -15.82 -15.39
C THR A 280 -20.55 -15.90 -15.24
N TYR A 281 -19.86 -14.76 -15.13
CA TYR A 281 -18.40 -14.73 -15.17
C TYR A 281 -17.85 -15.37 -13.90
N SER A 282 -16.87 -16.25 -14.09
CA SER A 282 -16.15 -16.87 -13.00
C SER A 282 -14.67 -16.98 -13.34
N SER A 283 -13.81 -16.69 -12.36
CA SER A 283 -12.37 -16.89 -12.48
C SER A 283 -12.01 -18.32 -12.91
N ARG A 284 -12.87 -19.31 -12.59
CA ARG A 284 -12.71 -20.72 -13.03
C ARG A 284 -12.66 -20.84 -14.55
N ASN A 285 -13.53 -20.14 -15.26
CA ASN A 285 -13.67 -20.26 -16.71
C ASN A 285 -12.58 -19.49 -17.45
N ILE A 286 -12.14 -18.35 -16.91
CA ILE A 286 -11.13 -17.47 -17.52
C ILE A 286 -9.71 -18.05 -17.40
N ARG A 287 -9.45 -18.93 -16.43
CA ARG A 287 -8.12 -19.47 -16.11
C ARG A 287 -7.46 -20.34 -17.20
N LYS A 288 -8.10 -20.61 -18.34
CA LYS A 288 -7.61 -21.61 -19.31
C LYS A 288 -6.30 -21.21 -20.02
N ASP A 289 -6.02 -19.93 -20.27
CA ASP A 289 -4.91 -19.52 -21.16
C ASP A 289 -3.84 -18.58 -20.55
N TYR A 290 -3.66 -18.58 -19.23
CA TYR A 290 -2.71 -17.67 -18.59
C TYR A 290 -1.34 -18.27 -18.28
N LYS A 291 -0.27 -17.60 -18.76
CA LYS A 291 1.10 -17.69 -18.24
C LYS A 291 1.51 -16.30 -17.77
N TYR A 292 1.86 -16.14 -16.49
CA TYR A 292 2.57 -14.96 -16.04
C TYR A 292 4.00 -15.04 -16.55
N ILE A 293 4.48 -13.94 -17.13
CA ILE A 293 5.87 -13.81 -17.55
C ILE A 293 6.39 -12.63 -16.73
N ASP A 294 7.15 -12.94 -15.68
CA ASP A 294 7.92 -11.90 -15.00
C ASP A 294 8.82 -11.24 -16.04
N PRO A 295 8.99 -9.91 -16.04
CA PRO A 295 9.86 -9.24 -16.99
C PRO A 295 11.24 -9.92 -16.99
N GLN A 296 11.62 -10.50 -18.13
CA GLN A 296 12.91 -11.13 -18.27
C GLN A 296 13.89 -10.08 -18.76
N TYR A 297 14.64 -9.51 -17.82
CA TYR A 297 15.73 -8.60 -18.13
C TYR A 297 16.92 -9.35 -18.70
N THR A 298 17.65 -8.69 -19.57
CA THR A 298 18.87 -9.15 -20.21
C THR A 298 19.89 -8.01 -20.21
N LYS A 299 21.17 -8.31 -20.38
CA LYS A 299 22.21 -7.28 -20.53
C LYS A 299 21.94 -6.32 -21.69
N GLU A 300 21.15 -6.73 -22.69
CA GLU A 300 20.79 -5.90 -23.84
C GLU A 300 19.81 -4.77 -23.49
N ASP A 301 19.11 -4.87 -22.35
CA ASP A 301 18.16 -3.84 -21.89
C ASP A 301 18.89 -2.55 -21.45
N GLY A 302 20.16 -2.67 -21.04
CA GLY A 302 21.01 -1.56 -20.61
C GLY A 302 21.47 -1.70 -19.16
N ASP A 303 22.33 -0.80 -18.73
CA ASP A 303 22.82 -0.75 -17.35
C ASP A 303 21.79 -0.13 -16.41
N TYR A 304 21.72 -0.65 -15.19
CA TYR A 304 20.97 -0.03 -14.11
C TYR A 304 21.91 0.92 -13.35
N ALA A 305 21.60 2.21 -13.31
CA ALA A 305 22.51 3.18 -12.72
C ALA A 305 22.01 3.72 -11.37
N ILE A 306 22.95 3.87 -10.45
CA ILE A 306 22.77 4.59 -9.18
C ILE A 306 23.51 5.92 -9.32
N ARG A 307 22.79 7.04 -9.29
CA ARG A 307 23.39 8.36 -9.20
C ARG A 307 23.85 8.57 -7.75
N ASN A 308 25.16 8.64 -7.56
CA ASN A 308 25.80 8.89 -6.27
C ASN A 308 26.05 10.39 -6.11
N GLU A 309 25.30 11.03 -5.22
CA GLU A 309 25.38 12.46 -4.92
C GLU A 309 26.42 12.80 -3.83
N GLY A 310 27.20 11.80 -3.40
CA GLY A 310 28.23 11.93 -2.38
C GLY A 310 27.64 12.38 -1.04
N MET A 311 28.38 13.24 -0.34
CA MET A 311 28.02 13.64 1.02
C MET A 311 26.96 14.75 1.10
N ILE A 312 26.54 15.33 -0.02
CA ILE A 312 25.61 16.48 -0.04
C ILE A 312 24.25 16.15 0.62
N PRO A 313 23.61 15.00 0.35
CA PRO A 313 22.34 14.64 0.99
C PRO A 313 22.44 14.41 2.50
N LEU A 314 23.65 14.21 3.05
CA LEU A 314 23.89 13.87 4.46
C LEU A 314 24.44 15.04 5.27
N GLU A 315 24.40 16.26 4.72
CA GLU A 315 24.94 17.47 5.34
C GLU A 315 24.35 17.76 6.73
N ASN A 316 23.10 17.36 6.99
CA ASN A 316 22.45 17.48 8.29
C ASN A 316 23.15 16.66 9.40
N TYR A 317 23.87 15.60 9.05
CA TYR A 317 24.51 14.73 10.04
C TYR A 317 25.96 15.13 10.37
N LYS A 318 26.62 15.90 9.50
CA LYS A 318 28.01 16.38 9.72
C LYS A 318 28.17 17.25 10.97
N ILE A 319 27.07 17.81 11.48
CA ILE A 319 27.07 18.60 12.72
C ILE A 319 27.37 17.70 13.95
N ASN A 320 26.93 16.45 13.92
CA ASN A 320 26.95 15.55 15.08
C ASN A 320 27.80 14.29 14.87
N VAL A 321 28.24 14.04 13.64
CA VAL A 321 28.99 12.85 13.24
C VAL A 321 30.31 13.27 12.60
N GLU A 322 31.38 12.58 12.96
CA GLU A 322 32.68 12.75 12.32
C GLU A 322 32.60 12.45 10.81
N ASN A 323 33.10 13.37 9.97
CA ASN A 323 32.99 13.26 8.51
C ASN A 323 33.56 11.94 7.97
N GLN A 324 34.71 11.48 8.46
CA GLN A 324 35.33 10.23 8.02
C GLN A 324 34.45 9.00 8.31
N LEU A 325 33.79 9.00 9.46
CA LEU A 325 32.88 7.92 9.84
C LEU A 325 31.62 7.93 8.96
N LEU A 326 31.09 9.12 8.68
CA LEU A 326 29.91 9.30 7.84
C LEU A 326 30.19 8.92 6.37
N GLU A 327 31.36 9.32 5.83
CA GLU A 327 31.83 8.93 4.49
C GLU A 327 31.98 7.42 4.37
N LYS A 328 32.64 6.78 5.34
CA LYS A 328 32.78 5.32 5.36
C LYS A 328 31.43 4.61 5.40
N ALA A 329 30.51 5.06 6.25
CA ALA A 329 29.17 4.47 6.33
C ALA A 329 28.37 4.65 5.03
N HIS A 330 28.54 5.80 4.36
CA HIS A 330 27.93 6.09 3.07
C HIS A 330 28.46 5.16 1.96
N ASP A 331 29.77 4.98 1.86
CA ASP A 331 30.39 4.11 0.85
C ASP A 331 29.96 2.64 1.05
N GLU A 332 29.96 2.17 2.31
CA GLU A 332 29.47 0.84 2.64
C GLU A 332 27.97 0.66 2.35
N PHE A 333 27.15 1.73 2.46
CA PHE A 333 25.73 1.67 2.08
C PHE A 333 25.57 1.57 0.57
N LEU A 334 26.35 2.34 -0.20
CA LEU A 334 26.36 2.29 -1.67
C LEU A 334 26.76 0.89 -2.17
N GLU A 335 27.83 0.30 -1.64
CA GLU A 335 28.26 -1.06 -1.99
C GLU A 335 27.13 -2.08 -1.77
N GLN A 336 26.49 -2.01 -0.60
CA GLN A 336 25.36 -2.88 -0.28
C GLN A 336 24.15 -2.64 -1.19
N LEU A 337 23.88 -1.39 -1.59
CA LEU A 337 22.78 -1.09 -2.51
C LEU A 337 23.05 -1.62 -3.92
N VAL A 338 24.29 -1.52 -4.40
CA VAL A 338 24.71 -2.10 -5.68
C VAL A 338 24.45 -3.61 -5.68
N ASP A 339 24.87 -4.32 -4.63
CA ASP A 339 24.68 -5.77 -4.54
C ASP A 339 23.21 -6.14 -4.39
N LEU A 340 22.45 -5.39 -3.58
CA LEU A 340 21.02 -5.62 -3.42
C LEU A 340 20.24 -5.44 -4.74
N LEU A 341 20.60 -4.43 -5.54
CA LEU A 341 19.97 -4.20 -6.85
C LEU A 341 20.37 -5.30 -7.84
N LYS A 342 21.64 -5.74 -7.87
CA LYS A 342 22.05 -6.89 -8.70
C LYS A 342 21.23 -8.14 -8.35
N GLU A 343 21.07 -8.44 -7.08
CA GLU A 343 20.22 -9.55 -6.61
C GLU A 343 18.75 -9.37 -7.02
N ALA A 344 18.21 -8.16 -6.90
CA ALA A 344 16.84 -7.85 -7.30
C ALA A 344 16.60 -8.09 -8.79
N PHE A 345 17.63 -7.96 -9.64
CA PHE A 345 17.59 -8.24 -11.08
C PHE A 345 18.14 -9.64 -11.45
N ASP A 346 18.28 -10.56 -10.49
CA ASP A 346 18.84 -11.91 -10.70
C ASP A 346 20.23 -11.91 -11.37
N ASN A 347 21.02 -10.85 -11.13
CA ASN A 347 22.32 -10.60 -11.76
C ASN A 347 22.26 -10.53 -13.31
N LYS A 348 21.09 -10.23 -13.88
CA LYS A 348 20.90 -10.12 -15.34
C LYS A 348 21.23 -8.75 -15.90
N LEU A 349 21.18 -7.71 -15.06
CA LEU A 349 21.59 -6.35 -15.39
C LEU A 349 22.89 -6.02 -14.68
N ASP A 350 23.76 -5.27 -15.36
CA ASP A 350 24.94 -4.69 -14.74
C ASP A 350 24.50 -3.42 -13.97
N VAL A 351 24.90 -3.32 -12.70
CA VAL A 351 24.58 -2.17 -11.84
C VAL A 351 25.81 -1.29 -11.72
N LYS A 352 25.67 -0.01 -12.10
CA LYS A 352 26.76 0.96 -12.16
C LYS A 352 26.48 2.16 -11.28
N THR A 353 27.54 2.83 -10.85
CA THR A 353 27.46 4.06 -10.07
C THR A 353 27.90 5.24 -10.93
N ILE A 354 27.11 6.30 -10.94
CA ILE A 354 27.42 7.56 -11.61
C ILE A 354 27.83 8.56 -10.53
N ASN A 355 29.05 9.08 -10.60
CA ASN A 355 29.48 10.17 -9.73
C ASN A 355 28.83 11.49 -10.19
N MET A 356 27.93 12.03 -9.37
CA MET A 356 27.22 13.28 -9.69
C MET A 356 28.18 14.46 -9.82
N GLU A 357 29.22 14.55 -8.99
CA GLU A 357 30.14 15.69 -9.03
C GLU A 357 30.89 15.74 -10.38
N GLU A 358 31.33 14.60 -10.89
CA GLU A 358 31.93 14.50 -12.22
C GLU A 358 30.93 14.81 -13.34
N GLN A 359 29.69 14.34 -13.20
CA GLN A 359 28.60 14.65 -14.13
C GLN A 359 28.35 16.16 -14.20
N LEU A 360 28.23 16.82 -13.05
CA LEU A 360 28.02 18.26 -12.95
C LEU A 360 29.23 19.04 -13.51
N LYS A 361 30.47 18.64 -13.18
CA LYS A 361 31.70 19.25 -13.73
C LYS A 361 31.69 19.25 -15.25
N LYS A 362 31.36 18.13 -15.89
CA LYS A 362 31.24 18.02 -17.35
C LYS A 362 30.12 18.90 -17.91
N ALA A 363 28.96 18.89 -17.28
CA ALA A 363 27.83 19.74 -17.70
C ALA A 363 28.18 21.23 -17.64
N TYR A 364 28.85 21.70 -16.59
CA TYR A 364 29.31 23.09 -16.48
C TYR A 364 30.34 23.47 -17.54
N LEU A 365 31.22 22.54 -17.95
CA LEU A 365 32.17 22.78 -19.03
C LEU A 365 31.45 22.95 -20.37
N VAL A 366 30.48 22.09 -20.68
CA VAL A 366 29.70 22.15 -21.93
C VAL A 366 28.81 23.39 -22.00
N LEU A 367 28.20 23.76 -20.87
CA LEU A 367 27.25 24.87 -20.78
C LEU A 367 27.92 26.20 -20.41
N LYS A 368 29.26 26.27 -20.41
CA LYS A 368 30.02 27.47 -20.04
C LYS A 368 29.62 28.66 -20.90
N GLY A 369 29.21 29.75 -20.25
CA GLY A 369 28.79 30.99 -20.91
C GLY A 369 27.39 30.94 -21.55
N LYS A 370 26.63 29.86 -21.36
CA LYS A 370 25.23 29.77 -21.78
C LYS A 370 24.30 30.18 -20.63
N GLN A 371 23.14 30.75 -20.97
CA GLN A 371 22.08 30.98 -20.00
C GLN A 371 21.28 29.70 -19.82
N THR A 372 21.11 29.26 -18.57
CA THR A 372 20.47 27.97 -18.25
C THR A 372 19.34 28.14 -17.25
N ILE A 373 18.31 27.32 -17.40
CA ILE A 373 17.27 27.10 -16.40
C ILE A 373 17.37 25.64 -15.95
N SER A 374 17.66 25.38 -14.68
CA SER A 374 17.78 24.01 -14.18
C SER A 374 16.48 23.49 -13.55
N LEU A 375 16.16 22.22 -13.82
CA LEU A 375 15.15 21.44 -13.11
C LEU A 375 15.76 20.39 -12.16
N ASP A 376 17.08 20.13 -12.30
CA ASP A 376 17.81 19.15 -11.51
C ASP A 376 17.91 19.56 -10.04
N THR A 377 18.16 18.57 -9.17
CA THR A 377 18.27 18.82 -7.73
C THR A 377 19.54 19.60 -7.35
N TYR A 378 20.64 19.41 -8.08
CA TYR A 378 21.98 19.87 -7.65
C TYR A 378 22.71 20.73 -8.69
N TYR A 379 22.40 20.60 -9.98
CA TYR A 379 22.87 21.54 -10.99
C TYR A 379 22.27 22.92 -10.71
N ARG A 380 23.12 23.95 -10.77
CA ARG A 380 22.74 25.34 -10.51
C ARG A 380 22.93 26.15 -11.78
N GLY A 381 21.82 26.56 -12.37
CA GLY A 381 21.79 27.31 -13.61
C GLY A 381 21.93 28.81 -13.41
N THR A 382 21.61 29.58 -14.47
CA THR A 382 21.35 31.01 -14.33
C THR A 382 20.09 31.27 -13.51
N TYR A 383 19.10 30.40 -13.69
CA TYR A 383 17.92 30.28 -12.85
C TYR A 383 17.68 28.80 -12.56
N ASP A 384 16.97 28.53 -11.49
CA ASP A 384 16.54 27.18 -11.10
C ASP A 384 15.02 27.19 -10.92
N ILE A 385 14.36 26.15 -11.40
CA ILE A 385 12.96 25.85 -11.09
C ILE A 385 12.96 24.58 -10.24
N GLU A 386 12.95 24.80 -8.94
CA GLU A 386 12.96 23.79 -7.89
C GLU A 386 11.59 23.11 -7.81
N THR A 387 11.47 21.98 -8.51
CA THR A 387 10.21 21.25 -8.62
C THR A 387 10.27 19.86 -7.99
N SER A 388 9.08 19.28 -7.77
CA SER A 388 8.90 17.88 -7.39
C SER A 388 7.57 17.35 -7.92
N ARG A 389 7.56 16.09 -8.33
CA ARG A 389 6.32 15.37 -8.68
C ARG A 389 5.66 14.88 -7.40
N LEU A 390 4.43 15.31 -7.13
CA LEU A 390 3.66 14.92 -5.95
C LEU A 390 2.87 13.63 -6.21
N PHE A 391 3.08 12.58 -5.43
CA PHE A 391 2.32 11.32 -5.52
C PHE A 391 1.46 11.08 -4.27
N ASP A 392 0.54 10.13 -4.32
CA ASP A 392 -0.14 9.66 -3.09
C ASP A 392 0.71 8.57 -2.39
N ILE A 393 0.72 8.61 -1.05
CA ILE A 393 1.38 7.58 -0.24
C ILE A 393 0.61 6.26 -0.28
N SER A 394 1.33 5.12 -0.19
CA SER A 394 0.75 3.78 -0.16
C SER A 394 -0.09 3.40 -1.39
N ASP A 395 0.07 4.15 -2.48
CA ASP A 395 -0.47 3.85 -3.81
C ASP A 395 0.59 3.13 -4.65
N ILE A 396 0.28 2.75 -5.89
CA ILE A 396 1.25 2.18 -6.83
C ILE A 396 2.17 3.25 -7.46
N GLN A 397 1.88 4.54 -7.28
CA GLN A 397 2.66 5.67 -7.79
C GLN A 397 2.93 5.65 -9.32
N LYS A 398 2.01 5.10 -10.12
CA LYS A 398 2.10 5.13 -11.60
C LYS A 398 1.90 6.54 -12.18
N LYS A 399 1.05 7.38 -11.55
CA LYS A 399 0.74 8.75 -11.98
C LYS A 399 0.92 9.69 -10.79
N TYR A 400 1.55 10.85 -11.03
CA TYR A 400 1.63 11.92 -10.03
C TYR A 400 0.35 12.76 -10.08
N ILE A 401 0.02 13.41 -8.96
CA ILE A 401 -1.12 14.31 -8.77
C ILE A 401 -0.90 15.61 -9.54
N SER A 402 0.24 16.25 -9.29
CA SER A 402 0.65 17.52 -9.90
C SER A 402 2.16 17.74 -9.75
N LEU A 403 2.72 18.65 -10.54
CA LEU A 403 4.04 19.20 -10.27
C LEU A 403 3.91 20.33 -9.25
N ILE A 404 4.75 20.32 -8.21
CA ILE A 404 4.75 21.32 -7.14
C ILE A 404 6.14 21.93 -6.97
N GLY A 405 6.21 23.08 -6.28
CA GLY A 405 7.49 23.58 -5.78
C GLY A 405 8.10 22.57 -4.82
N ARG A 406 9.42 22.35 -4.91
CA ARG A 406 10.13 21.45 -4.00
C ARG A 406 9.90 21.89 -2.55
N ILE A 407 9.82 20.95 -1.63
CA ILE A 407 9.64 21.26 -0.20
C ILE A 407 10.71 22.25 0.25
N GLY A 408 10.29 23.39 0.81
CA GLY A 408 11.18 24.49 1.22
C GLY A 408 11.36 25.60 0.17
N HIS A 409 10.80 25.44 -1.04
CA HIS A 409 10.85 26.41 -2.12
C HIS A 409 9.45 26.95 -2.47
N ASP A 410 9.43 28.08 -3.19
CA ASP A 410 8.19 28.73 -3.63
C ASP A 410 7.46 27.91 -4.71
N THR A 411 6.24 28.29 -5.04
CA THR A 411 5.47 27.72 -6.15
C THR A 411 6.21 27.87 -7.48
N ILE A 412 6.05 26.90 -8.38
CA ILE A 412 6.66 26.91 -9.72
C ILE A 412 6.35 28.22 -10.46
N LYS A 413 5.11 28.70 -10.34
CA LYS A 413 4.68 29.97 -10.95
C LYS A 413 5.51 31.16 -10.46
N ASN A 414 5.73 31.28 -9.16
CA ASN A 414 6.51 32.38 -8.58
C ASN A 414 7.99 32.26 -8.96
N GLN A 415 8.53 31.05 -9.00
CA GLN A 415 9.91 30.81 -9.47
C GLN A 415 10.08 31.27 -10.93
N ILE A 416 9.13 30.94 -11.81
CA ILE A 416 9.12 31.36 -13.23
C ILE A 416 9.02 32.89 -13.35
N GLN A 417 8.26 33.56 -12.49
CA GLN A 417 8.14 35.03 -12.52
C GLN A 417 9.49 35.73 -12.31
N ASN A 418 10.39 35.15 -11.53
CA ASN A 418 11.70 35.71 -11.23
C ASN A 418 12.72 35.54 -12.37
N ILE A 419 12.45 34.67 -13.34
CA ILE A 419 13.31 34.47 -14.51
C ILE A 419 13.17 35.70 -15.41
N LYS A 420 14.27 36.28 -15.90
CA LYS A 420 14.24 37.44 -16.81
C LYS A 420 13.84 37.05 -18.24
N THR A 421 13.48 38.04 -19.05
CA THR A 421 13.28 37.85 -20.50
C THR A 421 14.58 37.39 -21.14
N GLY A 422 14.53 36.35 -21.96
CA GLY A 422 15.74 35.80 -22.59
C GLY A 422 15.53 34.45 -23.26
N SER A 423 16.64 33.93 -23.78
CA SER A 423 16.73 32.59 -24.37
C SER A 423 17.63 31.72 -23.51
N TYR A 424 17.18 30.50 -23.21
CA TYR A 424 17.76 29.62 -22.20
C TYR A 424 17.91 28.18 -22.71
N ILE A 425 18.88 27.47 -22.15
CA ILE A 425 18.98 26.01 -22.23
C ILE A 425 18.33 25.42 -20.97
N LEU A 426 17.36 24.53 -21.14
CA LEU A 426 16.75 23.81 -20.03
C LEU A 426 17.65 22.63 -19.64
N VAL A 427 18.03 22.52 -18.38
CA VAL A 427 18.89 21.45 -17.86
C VAL A 427 18.06 20.53 -16.96
N ASP A 428 18.07 19.23 -17.22
CA ASP A 428 17.42 18.21 -16.40
C ASP A 428 18.34 17.00 -16.21
N ASP A 429 18.09 16.14 -15.22
CA ASP A 429 18.93 14.96 -14.97
C ASP A 429 18.72 13.88 -16.04
N ASP A 430 17.48 13.48 -16.26
CA ASP A 430 17.04 12.52 -17.25
C ASP A 430 15.82 13.00 -18.03
N SER A 431 15.37 12.21 -19.00
CA SER A 431 14.12 12.47 -19.72
C SER A 431 13.14 11.30 -19.66
N ALA A 432 13.20 10.46 -18.63
CA ALA A 432 12.57 9.13 -18.57
C ALA A 432 11.17 9.05 -19.22
N THR A 433 10.32 10.06 -19.01
CA THR A 433 9.04 10.21 -19.74
C THR A 433 8.83 11.58 -20.40
N GLY A 434 9.78 12.50 -20.25
CA GLY A 434 9.69 13.91 -20.64
C GLY A 434 8.49 14.67 -20.06
N LYS A 435 7.78 14.12 -19.05
CA LYS A 435 6.55 14.73 -18.51
C LYS A 435 6.84 16.01 -17.73
N THR A 436 7.83 15.97 -16.84
CA THR A 436 8.26 17.14 -16.04
C THR A 436 8.65 18.28 -16.97
N ILE A 437 9.55 18.01 -17.94
CA ILE A 437 9.98 18.97 -18.95
C ILE A 437 8.79 19.57 -19.70
N ARG A 438 7.87 18.73 -20.22
CA ARG A 438 6.69 19.20 -20.95
C ARG A 438 5.79 20.09 -20.11
N GLU A 439 5.53 19.72 -18.86
CA GLU A 439 4.67 20.47 -17.94
C GLU A 439 5.32 21.80 -17.53
N VAL A 440 6.64 21.82 -17.28
CA VAL A 440 7.34 23.09 -17.02
C VAL A 440 7.31 23.97 -18.26
N MET A 441 7.64 23.44 -19.43
CA MET A 441 7.62 24.18 -20.69
C MET A 441 6.25 24.78 -20.99
N SER A 442 5.15 24.06 -20.71
CA SER A 442 3.79 24.59 -20.95
C SER A 442 3.40 25.74 -19.99
N ASN A 443 4.15 25.93 -18.89
CA ASN A 443 3.95 27.02 -17.94
C ASN A 443 4.87 28.23 -18.19
N LEU A 444 5.82 28.15 -19.13
CA LEU A 444 6.73 29.26 -19.42
C LEU A 444 6.03 30.34 -20.28
N PRO A 445 6.10 31.62 -19.90
CA PRO A 445 5.59 32.73 -20.72
C PRO A 445 6.48 32.95 -21.96
N GLU A 446 5.92 33.55 -23.02
CA GLU A 446 6.63 33.80 -24.30
C GLU A 446 7.95 34.55 -24.17
N ARG A 447 8.09 35.38 -23.12
CA ARG A 447 9.32 36.11 -22.81
C ARG A 447 10.50 35.22 -22.40
N ILE A 448 10.26 33.96 -22.06
CA ILE A 448 11.27 32.95 -21.73
C ILE A 448 11.28 31.91 -22.84
N LYS A 449 12.30 31.96 -23.69
CA LYS A 449 12.45 31.02 -24.80
C LYS A 449 13.41 29.88 -24.42
N ILE A 450 12.98 28.64 -24.58
CA ILE A 450 13.86 27.46 -24.45
C ILE A 450 14.40 27.11 -25.84
N GLU A 451 15.72 27.19 -26.03
CA GLU A 451 16.36 26.90 -27.31
C GLU A 451 16.80 25.44 -27.43
N GLN A 452 17.16 24.83 -26.29
CA GLN A 452 17.69 23.48 -26.22
C GLN A 452 17.37 22.87 -24.86
N ILE A 453 17.27 21.53 -24.83
CA ILE A 453 17.26 20.73 -23.61
C ILE A 453 18.60 20.01 -23.49
N TYR A 454 19.23 20.09 -22.33
CA TYR A 454 20.45 19.38 -21.99
C TYR A 454 20.17 18.40 -20.83
N LEU A 455 20.32 17.11 -21.09
CA LEU A 455 20.14 16.06 -20.08
C LEU A 455 21.49 15.67 -19.48
N LEU A 456 21.61 15.68 -18.15
CA LEU A 456 22.85 15.29 -17.47
C LEU A 456 23.18 13.81 -17.71
N ALA A 457 22.18 12.95 -17.92
CA ALA A 457 22.35 11.55 -18.29
C ALA A 457 23.02 11.35 -19.66
N ASN A 458 23.00 12.33 -20.56
CA ASN A 458 23.64 12.22 -21.89
C ASN A 458 25.18 12.10 -21.83
N ILE A 459 25.78 12.32 -20.65
CA ILE A 459 27.22 12.10 -20.42
C ILE A 459 27.56 10.60 -20.43
N LEU A 460 26.56 9.74 -20.22
CA LEU A 460 26.72 8.30 -20.23
C LEU A 460 26.79 7.82 -21.68
N THR A 461 27.84 7.09 -22.01
CA THR A 461 28.05 6.51 -23.36
C THR A 461 27.29 5.19 -23.54
N GLU A 462 26.84 4.60 -22.45
CA GLU A 462 26.22 3.28 -22.40
C GLU A 462 24.70 3.39 -22.41
N LYS A 463 24.04 2.35 -22.91
CA LYS A 463 22.57 2.27 -22.88
C LYS A 463 22.15 2.09 -21.43
N ILE A 464 21.38 3.04 -20.91
CA ILE A 464 20.85 2.98 -19.55
C ILE A 464 19.43 2.41 -19.57
N PHE A 465 19.21 1.39 -18.74
CA PHE A 465 17.90 0.79 -18.52
C PHE A 465 17.05 1.64 -17.57
N ASP A 466 17.60 2.04 -16.43
CA ASP A 466 16.95 2.86 -15.41
C ASP A 466 18.00 3.60 -14.57
N ILE A 467 17.61 4.73 -13.96
CA ILE A 467 18.47 5.52 -13.06
C ILE A 467 17.72 5.80 -11.77
N VAL A 468 18.36 5.52 -10.64
CA VAL A 468 17.86 5.90 -9.30
C VAL A 468 18.88 6.74 -8.55
N ASP A 469 18.38 7.60 -7.67
CA ASP A 469 19.20 8.44 -6.80
C ASP A 469 19.54 7.67 -5.51
N LEU A 470 20.82 7.63 -5.11
CA LEU A 470 21.26 6.92 -3.89
C LEU A 470 20.54 7.46 -2.65
N ARG A 471 20.38 8.78 -2.56
CA ARG A 471 19.70 9.45 -1.45
C ARG A 471 18.26 9.00 -1.23
N ASP A 472 17.59 8.45 -2.25
CA ASP A 472 16.19 8.02 -2.14
C ASP A 472 16.04 6.75 -1.28
N PHE A 473 17.13 6.00 -1.09
CA PHE A 473 17.16 4.79 -0.28
C PHE A 473 17.66 5.02 1.15
N ILE A 474 18.21 6.19 1.46
CA ILE A 474 18.69 6.54 2.80
C ILE A 474 17.61 7.37 3.50
N ILE A 475 17.00 6.83 4.55
CA ILE A 475 15.92 7.51 5.26
C ILE A 475 16.42 8.81 5.87
N GLY A 476 15.63 9.87 5.84
CA GLY A 476 16.00 11.16 6.46
C GLY A 476 17.08 11.98 5.75
N ALA A 477 17.65 11.50 4.64
CA ALA A 477 18.58 12.28 3.81
C ALA A 477 17.89 13.51 3.20
N LYS A 478 18.63 14.63 3.07
CA LYS A 478 18.13 15.87 2.46
C LYS A 478 17.70 15.63 1.02
N ASN A 479 16.50 16.10 0.69
CA ASN A 479 15.89 15.89 -0.62
C ASN A 479 15.77 14.41 -1.05
N GLY A 480 15.91 13.47 -0.12
CA GLY A 480 15.80 12.04 -0.37
C GLY A 480 14.36 11.56 -0.34
N GLY A 481 14.04 10.65 -1.25
CA GLY A 481 12.78 9.96 -1.33
C GLY A 481 11.72 10.69 -2.15
N LEU A 482 10.64 9.96 -2.40
CA LEU A 482 9.49 10.41 -3.19
C LEU A 482 8.71 11.49 -2.44
N VAL A 483 8.35 12.55 -3.14
CA VAL A 483 7.44 13.57 -2.59
C VAL A 483 6.01 13.04 -2.64
N VAL A 484 5.39 12.95 -1.46
CA VAL A 484 4.08 12.30 -1.28
C VAL A 484 3.09 13.18 -0.52
N ARG A 485 1.82 13.03 -0.85
CA ARG A 485 0.68 13.54 -0.10
C ARG A 485 0.25 12.49 0.93
N LEU A 486 0.26 12.89 2.20
CA LEU A 486 -0.25 12.11 3.32
C LEU A 486 -1.79 12.18 3.37
N PRO A 487 -2.46 11.28 4.11
CA PRO A 487 -3.92 11.32 4.21
C PRO A 487 -4.49 12.63 4.80
N ASN A 488 -3.74 13.28 5.69
CA ASN A 488 -4.06 14.62 6.21
C ASN A 488 -3.77 15.77 5.21
N LYS A 489 -3.46 15.44 3.94
CA LYS A 489 -3.11 16.35 2.83
C LYS A 489 -1.76 17.04 2.97
N GLU A 490 -0.98 16.78 4.03
CA GLU A 490 0.37 17.32 4.14
C GLU A 490 1.31 16.70 3.11
N ILE A 491 2.29 17.50 2.69
CA ILE A 491 3.34 17.10 1.77
C ILE A 491 4.55 16.65 2.57
N ALA A 492 5.01 15.44 2.31
CA ALA A 492 6.12 14.78 2.99
C ALA A 492 7.07 14.13 1.97
N ARG A 493 8.15 13.52 2.47
CA ARG A 493 9.06 12.68 1.68
C ARG A 493 9.06 11.27 2.23
N SER A 494 9.01 10.30 1.33
CA SER A 494 9.03 8.88 1.67
C SER A 494 10.22 8.18 1.01
N PRO A 495 11.01 7.40 1.75
CA PRO A 495 12.09 6.63 1.15
C PRO A 495 11.56 5.60 0.14
N TYR A 496 12.41 5.21 -0.80
CA TYR A 496 12.12 4.18 -1.81
C TYR A 496 12.16 2.80 -1.16
N MET A 497 11.07 2.44 -0.49
CA MET A 497 10.82 1.11 0.06
C MET A 497 9.37 1.00 0.55
N LEU A 498 8.87 -0.24 0.62
CA LEU A 498 7.58 -0.55 1.24
C LEU A 498 7.60 -0.21 2.75
N PRO A 499 6.43 0.11 3.33
CA PRO A 499 5.09 0.05 2.72
C PRO A 499 4.67 1.32 1.96
N TYR A 500 5.54 2.33 1.90
CA TYR A 500 5.14 3.67 1.45
C TYR A 500 5.29 3.89 -0.04
N VAL A 501 6.38 3.37 -0.63
CA VAL A 501 6.75 3.56 -2.02
C VAL A 501 6.95 2.20 -2.70
N SER A 502 6.27 1.99 -3.84
CA SER A 502 6.43 0.80 -4.67
C SER A 502 7.77 0.86 -5.42
N LEU A 503 8.65 -0.08 -5.07
CA LEU A 503 9.94 -0.24 -5.76
C LEU A 503 9.77 -0.68 -7.21
N LYS A 504 8.68 -1.33 -7.57
CA LYS A 504 8.35 -1.70 -8.95
C LYS A 504 8.15 -0.49 -9.83
N THR A 505 7.47 0.53 -9.35
CA THR A 505 7.21 1.71 -10.18
C THR A 505 8.26 2.79 -10.03
N ARG A 506 9.03 2.81 -8.94
CA ARG A 506 10.06 3.82 -8.67
C ARG A 506 11.50 3.36 -8.91
N ALA A 507 11.74 2.06 -8.91
CA ALA A 507 13.07 1.47 -9.08
C ALA A 507 13.05 0.21 -9.98
N THR A 508 11.93 -0.05 -10.67
CA THR A 508 11.77 -1.15 -11.64
C THR A 508 12.00 -2.56 -11.10
N ILE A 509 11.99 -2.73 -9.77
CA ILE A 509 12.16 -4.03 -9.10
C ILE A 509 10.89 -4.89 -9.27
N SER A 510 11.04 -6.18 -9.55
CA SER A 510 9.87 -7.08 -9.69
C SER A 510 8.98 -7.04 -8.45
N ALA A 511 7.65 -7.04 -8.66
CA ALA A 511 6.65 -7.04 -7.58
C ALA A 511 6.90 -8.16 -6.57
N THR A 512 7.37 -9.32 -7.05
CA THR A 512 7.64 -10.50 -6.23
C THR A 512 8.82 -10.33 -5.26
N LYS A 513 9.71 -9.37 -5.52
CA LYS A 513 10.91 -9.10 -4.72
C LYS A 513 10.79 -7.85 -3.85
N GLU A 514 9.83 -6.96 -4.13
CA GLU A 514 9.68 -5.67 -3.42
C GLU A 514 9.71 -5.80 -1.90
N LEU A 515 8.95 -6.74 -1.32
CA LEU A 515 8.85 -6.88 0.14
C LEU A 515 10.19 -7.30 0.75
N LYS A 516 10.86 -8.31 0.17
CA LYS A 516 12.17 -8.79 0.64
C LYS A 516 13.21 -7.67 0.50
N THR A 517 13.26 -7.00 -0.64
CA THR A 517 14.18 -5.89 -0.91
C THR A 517 13.93 -4.73 0.06
N SER A 518 12.67 -4.37 0.30
CA SER A 518 12.31 -3.31 1.25
C SER A 518 12.74 -3.64 2.68
N ILE A 519 12.54 -4.87 3.14
CA ILE A 519 13.03 -5.31 4.46
C ILE A 519 14.55 -5.17 4.55
N ARG A 520 15.29 -5.56 3.50
CA ARG A 520 16.75 -5.41 3.48
C ARG A 520 17.16 -3.93 3.47
N LEU A 521 16.47 -3.06 2.74
CA LEU A 521 16.72 -1.62 2.74
C LEU A 521 16.52 -0.99 4.12
N TRP A 522 15.48 -1.37 4.87
CA TRP A 522 15.30 -0.93 6.26
C TRP A 522 16.43 -1.44 7.16
N GLN A 523 16.92 -2.67 6.97
CA GLN A 523 18.07 -3.20 7.70
C GLN A 523 19.36 -2.44 7.38
N MET A 524 19.62 -2.15 6.10
CA MET A 524 20.77 -1.36 5.67
C MET A 524 20.75 0.04 6.30
N ASN A 525 19.58 0.67 6.38
CA ASN A 525 19.43 1.96 7.07
C ASN A 525 19.72 1.84 8.57
N LYS A 526 19.22 0.80 9.23
CA LYS A 526 19.56 0.53 10.63
C LYS A 526 21.07 0.40 10.82
N GLU A 527 21.72 -0.41 9.98
CA GLU A 527 23.17 -0.63 10.01
C GLU A 527 23.95 0.68 9.78
N PHE A 528 23.52 1.50 8.81
CA PHE A 528 24.07 2.82 8.54
C PHE A 528 24.01 3.72 9.79
N TYR A 529 22.84 3.85 10.41
CA TYR A 529 22.68 4.70 11.58
C TYR A 529 23.43 4.20 12.82
N GLN A 530 23.55 2.89 13.00
CA GLN A 530 24.37 2.30 14.05
C GLN A 530 25.86 2.64 13.88
N LYS A 531 26.37 2.56 12.64
CA LYS A 531 27.78 2.85 12.34
C LYS A 531 28.16 4.30 12.60
N ILE A 532 27.25 5.25 12.41
CA ILE A 532 27.49 6.67 12.68
C ILE A 532 27.17 7.10 14.12
N GLY A 533 27.04 6.14 15.05
CA GLY A 533 26.89 6.38 16.49
C GLY A 533 25.55 5.95 17.09
N GLY A 534 24.55 5.62 16.27
CA GLY A 534 23.26 5.10 16.71
C GLY A 534 22.34 6.09 17.45
N ASN A 535 22.75 7.35 17.55
CA ASN A 535 22.09 8.40 18.34
C ASN A 535 21.42 9.48 17.47
N ILE A 536 21.33 9.26 16.16
CA ILE A 536 20.64 10.18 15.24
C ILE A 536 19.13 10.13 15.49
N LYS A 537 18.56 11.28 15.81
CA LYS A 537 17.15 11.48 16.08
C LYS A 537 16.39 11.94 14.84
N LEU A 538 15.08 11.75 14.87
CA LEU A 538 14.17 12.21 13.82
C LEU A 538 14.24 13.73 13.58
N GLU A 539 14.42 14.54 14.63
CA GLU A 539 14.54 16.00 14.51
C GLU A 539 15.68 16.47 13.59
N GLN A 540 16.71 15.64 13.45
CA GLN A 540 17.90 15.93 12.65
C GLN A 540 17.71 15.60 11.15
N THR A 541 16.58 15.02 10.76
CA THR A 541 16.32 14.58 9.37
C THR A 541 15.76 15.68 8.47
N ASP A 542 15.70 15.39 7.16
CA ASP A 542 14.92 16.19 6.21
C ASP A 542 13.47 16.43 6.70
N ILE A 543 13.01 17.68 6.56
CA ILE A 543 11.69 18.10 7.04
C ILE A 543 10.54 17.29 6.43
N GLY A 544 10.68 16.84 5.19
CA GLY A 544 9.70 15.99 4.52
C GLY A 544 9.64 14.59 5.12
N PHE A 545 10.78 13.97 5.42
CA PHE A 545 10.82 12.67 6.08
C PHE A 545 10.29 12.77 7.52
N LYS A 546 10.66 13.83 8.24
CA LYS A 546 10.14 14.12 9.58
C LYS A 546 8.62 14.18 9.62
N LYS A 547 8.00 14.89 8.67
CA LYS A 547 6.53 14.95 8.56
C LYS A 547 5.88 13.58 8.40
N LEU A 548 6.47 12.71 7.57
CA LEU A 548 5.97 11.33 7.41
C LEU A 548 6.03 10.55 8.73
N MET A 549 7.17 10.56 9.41
CA MET A 549 7.34 9.82 10.66
C MET A 549 6.48 10.37 11.80
N ASN A 550 6.35 11.70 11.89
CA ASN A 550 5.45 12.34 12.86
C ASN A 550 3.98 11.96 12.61
N TYR A 551 3.57 11.85 11.34
CA TYR A 551 2.23 11.38 10.98
C TYR A 551 1.99 9.91 11.37
N ILE A 552 3.01 9.05 11.24
CA ILE A 552 2.98 7.65 11.67
C ILE A 552 2.92 7.54 13.21
N GLY A 553 3.33 8.59 13.93
CA GLY A 553 3.23 8.70 15.39
C GLY A 553 4.57 8.61 16.13
N PHE A 554 5.69 8.76 15.42
CA PHE A 554 6.99 8.95 16.06
C PHE A 554 7.16 10.39 16.54
N ASP A 555 7.95 10.58 17.58
CA ASP A 555 8.31 11.90 18.07
C ASP A 555 9.66 12.37 17.51
N ASP A 556 9.89 13.68 17.54
CA ASP A 556 11.12 14.31 17.08
C ASP A 556 12.39 13.77 17.79
N ASN A 557 12.26 13.20 18.99
CA ASN A 557 13.39 12.61 19.75
C ASN A 557 13.64 11.14 19.45
N THR A 558 12.78 10.48 18.66
CA THR A 558 12.91 9.05 18.36
C THR A 558 14.15 8.81 17.51
N LEU A 559 14.93 7.78 17.86
CA LEU A 559 16.15 7.43 17.13
C LEU A 559 15.81 6.74 15.80
N LEU A 560 16.58 7.04 14.76
CA LEU A 560 16.37 6.44 13.44
C LEU A 560 16.57 4.92 13.43
N VAL A 561 17.41 4.40 14.33
CA VAL A 561 17.57 2.94 14.53
C VAL A 561 16.29 2.30 15.04
N ASP A 562 15.55 2.97 15.94
CA ASP A 562 14.28 2.49 16.49
C ASP A 562 13.17 2.57 15.44
N ILE A 563 13.16 3.63 14.63
CA ILE A 563 12.27 3.75 13.46
C ILE A 563 12.52 2.59 12.50
N CYS A 564 13.78 2.29 12.15
CA CYS A 564 14.10 1.16 11.28
C CYS A 564 13.63 -0.17 11.88
N ASP A 565 13.90 -0.40 13.16
CA ASP A 565 13.49 -1.63 13.85
C ASP A 565 11.98 -1.83 13.88
N TRP A 566 11.23 -0.75 14.10
CA TRP A 566 9.78 -0.79 14.03
C TRP A 566 9.31 -1.22 12.64
N HIS A 567 9.84 -0.61 11.57
CA HIS A 567 9.46 -0.97 10.19
C HIS A 567 9.84 -2.41 9.83
N ILE A 568 11.04 -2.86 10.22
CA ILE A 568 11.49 -4.24 9.99
C ILE A 568 10.53 -5.22 10.65
N LYS A 569 10.22 -5.03 11.94
CA LYS A 569 9.29 -5.90 12.68
C LYS A 569 7.92 -5.93 12.00
N LYS A 570 7.37 -4.76 11.65
CA LYS A 570 6.04 -4.68 11.01
C LYS A 570 6.00 -5.34 9.64
N LEU A 571 7.04 -5.19 8.81
CA LEU A 571 7.08 -5.80 7.47
C LEU A 571 7.34 -7.31 7.50
N LYS A 572 8.15 -7.78 8.45
CA LYS A 572 8.30 -9.21 8.75
C LYS A 572 7.09 -9.80 9.49
N GLN A 573 6.21 -8.91 9.94
CA GLN A 573 5.05 -9.20 10.76
C GLN A 573 5.44 -9.77 12.13
N GLU A 574 6.65 -9.55 12.64
CA GLU A 574 7.14 -10.08 13.92
C GLU A 574 6.41 -9.53 15.15
#